data_AF-A0AA95K7J5-F1
#
_entry.id   AF-A0AA95K7J5-F1
#
_cell.length_a   1.000
_cell.length_b   1.000
_cell.length_c   1.000
_cell.angle_alpha   90.00
_cell.angle_beta   90.00
_cell.angle_gamma   90.00
#
_symmetry.space_group_name_H-M   'P 1'
#
loop_
_entity.id
_entity.type
_entity.pdbx_description
1 polymer ?
#
loop_
_entity_poly.entity_id
_entity_poly.type
_entity_poly.pdbx_seq_one_letter_code
_entity_poly.pdbx_strand_id
1 'polypeptide(L)'
;MSNNKKIFVYLNTDVPEQKELFDYITQERNKAKAVRDALSLTMNLKKFNDKLPAILSLFTQNLISVSDLNMILNSTLQKDTVPIELLNENVYEIVAWQKRVINPLSPDQTWSDWIAISQTEYKNLLKSDDLSIQVRALKGKRLGDNLVNISTIPVIEPKESVNKQPKTPESNTANNAKKLFNKKSQN
;
A
#
# COMPACT_ATOMS: atom_id res chain seq x y z
N MET A 1 -0.77 -6.66 -51.99
CA MET A 1 -1.08 -8.08 -51.70
C MET A 1 -0.52 -8.43 -50.33
N SER A 2 -1.30 -9.06 -49.44
CA SER A 2 -0.79 -9.54 -48.15
C SER A 2 0.11 -10.76 -48.38
N ASN A 3 1.40 -10.66 -48.03
CA ASN A 3 2.35 -11.77 -48.15
C ASN A 3 2.28 -12.66 -46.89
N ASN A 4 1.32 -13.58 -46.88
CA ASN A 4 1.16 -14.53 -45.77
C ASN A 4 2.14 -15.69 -45.92
N LYS A 5 2.99 -15.91 -44.91
CA LYS A 5 3.89 -17.06 -44.84
C LYS A 5 3.29 -18.15 -43.96
N LYS A 6 3.38 -19.41 -44.40
CA LYS A 6 2.95 -20.59 -43.63
C LYS A 6 4.12 -21.09 -42.77
N ILE A 7 3.83 -21.44 -41.52
CA ILE A 7 4.77 -22.06 -40.58
C ILE A 7 4.10 -23.34 -40.07
N PHE A 8 4.88 -24.42 -39.97
CA PHE A 8 4.44 -25.69 -39.40
C PHE A 8 5.12 -25.88 -38.05
N VAL A 9 4.33 -26.26 -37.04
CA VAL A 9 4.79 -26.53 -35.67
C VAL A 9 4.23 -27.88 -35.26
N TYR A 10 5.04 -28.67 -34.56
CA TYR A 10 4.64 -29.96 -34.02
C TYR A 10 4.41 -29.84 -32.52
N LEU A 11 3.34 -30.46 -32.03
CA LEU A 11 3.07 -30.62 -30.60
C LEU A 11 3.31 -32.10 -30.25
N ASN A 12 4.10 -32.36 -29.22
CA ASN A 12 4.31 -33.69 -28.67
C ASN A 12 3.22 -33.97 -27.63
N THR A 13 2.21 -34.75 -28.00
CA THR A 13 1.09 -35.11 -27.12
C THR A 13 1.46 -36.05 -25.98
N ASP A 14 2.69 -36.57 -25.95
CA ASP A 14 3.20 -37.34 -24.80
C ASP A 14 3.59 -36.41 -23.64
N VAL A 15 3.79 -35.11 -23.90
CA VAL A 15 4.01 -34.08 -22.88
C VAL A 15 2.66 -33.52 -22.42
N PRO A 16 2.30 -33.59 -21.12
CA PRO A 16 0.98 -33.17 -20.63
C PRO A 16 0.57 -31.74 -21.04
N GLU A 17 1.49 -30.80 -20.94
CA GLU A 17 1.27 -29.38 -21.27
C GLU A 17 0.95 -29.17 -22.75
N GLN A 18 1.63 -29.93 -23.63
CA GLN A 18 1.42 -29.85 -25.08
C GLN A 18 0.17 -30.61 -25.51
N LYS A 19 -0.20 -31.67 -24.77
CA LYS A 19 -1.47 -32.36 -24.94
C LYS A 19 -2.65 -31.46 -24.56
N GLU A 20 -2.59 -30.77 -23.43
CA GLU A 20 -3.62 -29.82 -23.01
C GLU A 20 -3.77 -28.68 -24.02
N LEU A 21 -2.66 -28.14 -24.52
CA LEU A 21 -2.66 -27.14 -25.58
C LEU A 21 -3.30 -27.68 -26.88
N PHE A 22 -3.00 -28.93 -27.26
CA PHE A 22 -3.59 -29.57 -28.42
C PHE A 22 -5.11 -29.74 -28.25
N ASP A 23 -5.55 -30.22 -27.09
CA ASP A 23 -6.96 -30.41 -26.77
C ASP A 23 -7.71 -29.07 -26.78
N TYR A 24 -7.12 -28.00 -26.24
CA TYR A 24 -7.68 -26.65 -26.30
C TYR A 24 -7.82 -26.14 -27.75
N ILE A 25 -6.74 -26.20 -28.54
CA ILE A 25 -6.75 -25.69 -29.92
C ILE A 25 -7.72 -26.48 -30.80
N THR A 26 -7.86 -27.79 -30.58
CA THR A 26 -8.75 -28.62 -31.41
C THR A 26 -10.23 -28.30 -31.23
N GLN A 27 -10.62 -27.74 -30.07
CA GLN A 27 -11.97 -27.29 -29.77
C GLN A 27 -12.31 -25.91 -30.39
N GLU A 28 -11.30 -25.13 -30.79
CA GLU A 28 -11.50 -23.80 -31.36
C GLU A 28 -12.08 -23.86 -32.79
N ARG A 29 -13.09 -23.01 -33.06
CA ARG A 29 -13.74 -22.90 -34.39
C ARG A 29 -12.74 -22.47 -35.48
N ASN A 30 -11.75 -21.65 -35.13
CA ASN A 30 -10.70 -21.21 -36.05
C ASN A 30 -9.31 -21.42 -35.44
N LYS A 31 -8.83 -22.66 -35.56
CA LYS A 31 -7.55 -23.14 -35.04
C LYS A 31 -6.36 -22.29 -35.50
N ALA A 32 -6.32 -21.94 -36.79
CA ALA A 32 -5.22 -21.15 -37.35
C ALA A 32 -5.17 -19.72 -36.77
N LYS A 33 -6.33 -19.10 -36.56
CA LYS A 33 -6.42 -17.78 -35.92
C LYS A 33 -6.00 -17.88 -34.45
N ALA A 34 -6.51 -18.87 -33.71
CA ALA A 34 -6.16 -19.07 -32.30
C ALA A 34 -4.64 -19.23 -32.11
N VAL A 35 -3.99 -20.09 -32.90
CA VAL A 35 -2.53 -20.28 -32.87
C VAL A 35 -1.78 -18.99 -33.21
N ARG A 36 -2.20 -18.29 -34.26
CA ARG A 36 -1.56 -17.03 -34.68
C ARG A 36 -1.67 -15.94 -33.60
N ASP A 37 -2.83 -15.81 -32.97
CA ASP A 37 -3.08 -14.80 -31.96
C ASP A 37 -2.31 -15.11 -30.67
N ALA A 38 -2.26 -16.39 -30.25
CA ALA A 38 -1.46 -16.85 -29.12
C ALA A 38 0.06 -16.63 -29.32
N LEU A 39 0.57 -16.93 -30.52
CA LEU A 39 1.96 -16.65 -30.89
C LEU A 39 2.24 -15.14 -30.88
N SER A 40 1.33 -14.33 -31.43
CA SER A 40 1.49 -12.87 -31.44
C SER A 40 1.51 -12.29 -30.03
N LEU A 41 0.60 -12.75 -29.17
CA LEU A 41 0.58 -12.36 -27.76
C LEU A 41 1.89 -12.73 -27.07
N THR A 42 2.33 -13.98 -27.19
CA THR A 42 3.59 -14.45 -26.60
C THR A 42 4.79 -13.61 -27.06
N MET A 43 4.86 -13.29 -28.36
CA MET A 43 5.93 -12.44 -28.91
C MET A 43 5.85 -11.00 -28.42
N ASN A 44 4.65 -10.43 -28.30
CA ASN A 44 4.46 -9.07 -27.78
C ASN A 44 4.82 -9.00 -26.28
N LEU A 45 4.46 -10.02 -25.51
CA LEU A 45 4.87 -10.15 -24.10
C LEU A 45 6.40 -10.24 -23.99
N LYS A 46 7.07 -11.05 -24.82
CA LYS A 46 8.54 -11.12 -24.87
C LYS A 46 9.20 -9.80 -25.23
N LYS A 47 8.61 -9.02 -26.14
CA LYS A 47 9.11 -7.70 -26.52
C LYS A 47 9.02 -6.69 -25.38
N PHE A 48 7.96 -6.79 -24.58
CA PHE A 48 7.78 -5.95 -23.40
C PHE A 48 8.73 -6.37 -22.27
N ASN A 49 8.80 -7.68 -21.98
CA ASN A 49 9.77 -8.26 -21.06
C ASN A 49 9.96 -9.75 -21.37
N ASP A 50 11.20 -10.18 -21.56
CA ASP A 50 11.57 -11.53 -21.99
C ASP A 50 11.13 -12.64 -21.03
N LYS A 51 11.03 -12.32 -19.73
CA LYS A 51 10.63 -13.25 -18.65
C LYS A 51 9.12 -13.34 -18.46
N LEU A 52 8.36 -12.38 -18.99
CA LEU A 52 6.92 -12.26 -18.72
C LEU A 52 6.08 -13.48 -19.16
N PRO A 53 6.29 -14.08 -20.35
CA PRO A 53 5.54 -15.28 -20.72
C PRO A 53 5.79 -16.46 -19.78
N ALA A 54 7.03 -16.64 -19.31
CA ALA A 54 7.37 -17.71 -18.39
C ALA A 54 6.70 -17.52 -17.02
N ILE A 55 6.68 -16.28 -16.52
CA ILE A 55 5.99 -15.92 -15.26
C ILE A 55 4.48 -16.20 -15.36
N LEU A 56 3.84 -15.78 -16.45
CA LEU A 56 2.41 -16.01 -16.65
C LEU A 56 2.09 -17.51 -16.82
N SER A 57 2.97 -18.28 -17.47
CA SER A 57 2.83 -19.74 -17.58
C SER A 57 2.89 -20.41 -16.20
N LEU A 58 3.82 -20.00 -15.33
CA LEU A 58 3.92 -20.53 -13.97
C LEU A 58 2.68 -20.21 -13.13
N PHE A 59 2.03 -19.07 -13.38
CA PHE A 59 0.78 -18.68 -12.73
C PHE A 59 -0.41 -19.54 -13.18
N THR A 60 -0.47 -19.93 -14.44
CA THR A 60 -1.55 -20.80 -14.93
C THR A 60 -1.38 -22.25 -14.49
N GLN A 61 -0.13 -22.69 -14.25
CA GLN A 61 0.18 -24.08 -13.87
C GLN A 61 0.14 -24.31 -12.36
N ASN A 62 0.50 -23.30 -11.57
CA ASN A 62 0.46 -23.36 -10.11
C ASN A 62 -0.74 -22.53 -9.64
N LEU A 63 -1.54 -23.01 -8.69
CA LEU A 63 -2.67 -22.28 -8.09
C LEU A 63 -2.19 -21.07 -7.26
N ILE A 64 -1.53 -20.12 -7.92
CA ILE A 64 -0.93 -18.92 -7.34
C ILE A 64 -2.04 -17.88 -7.21
N SER A 65 -2.05 -17.14 -6.11
CA SER A 65 -3.05 -16.09 -5.91
C SER A 65 -2.76 -14.88 -6.80
N VAL A 66 -3.79 -14.12 -7.17
CA VAL A 66 -3.64 -12.86 -7.93
C VAL A 66 -2.69 -11.87 -7.21
N SER A 67 -2.65 -11.92 -5.88
CA SER A 67 -1.73 -11.11 -5.07
C SER A 67 -0.26 -11.47 -5.33
N ASP A 68 0.06 -12.76 -5.42
CA ASP A 68 1.41 -13.24 -5.67
C ASP A 68 1.86 -12.91 -7.09
N LEU A 69 0.94 -12.98 -8.06
CA LEU A 69 1.20 -12.54 -9.44
C LEU A 69 1.58 -11.06 -9.47
N ASN A 70 0.84 -10.19 -8.77
CA ASN A 70 1.17 -8.78 -8.67
C ASN A 70 2.55 -8.56 -8.05
N MET A 71 2.92 -9.34 -7.02
CA MET A 71 4.25 -9.24 -6.41
C MET A 71 5.35 -9.64 -7.41
N ILE A 72 5.18 -10.75 -8.13
CA ILE A 72 6.15 -11.24 -9.12
C ILE A 72 6.27 -10.24 -10.29
N LEU A 73 5.16 -9.76 -10.83
CA LEU A 73 5.13 -8.76 -11.90
C LEU A 73 5.81 -7.47 -11.47
N ASN A 74 5.48 -6.95 -10.28
CA ASN A 74 6.13 -5.76 -9.74
C ASN A 74 7.64 -5.98 -9.57
N SER A 75 8.08 -7.13 -9.08
CA SER A 75 9.52 -7.41 -8.92
C SER A 75 10.28 -7.52 -10.25
N THR A 76 9.63 -8.03 -11.30
CA THR A 76 10.29 -8.33 -12.58
C THR A 76 10.21 -7.17 -13.58
N LEU A 77 9.12 -6.40 -13.54
CA LEU A 77 8.88 -5.27 -14.45
C LEU A 77 9.50 -3.95 -13.96
N GLN A 78 10.01 -3.92 -12.72
CA GLN A 78 10.50 -2.71 -12.04
C GLN A 78 11.73 -2.03 -12.65
N LYS A 79 12.37 -2.57 -13.70
CA LYS A 79 13.62 -1.99 -14.21
C LYS A 79 13.56 -1.17 -15.48
N ASP A 80 12.66 -1.40 -16.45
CA ASP A 80 12.93 -0.80 -17.77
C ASP A 80 11.78 -0.22 -18.60
N THR A 81 10.49 -0.22 -18.22
CA THR A 81 9.49 0.29 -19.21
C THR A 81 8.11 0.74 -18.75
N VAL A 82 7.83 0.91 -17.46
CA VAL A 82 6.53 1.47 -17.05
C VAL A 82 6.78 2.72 -16.21
N PRO A 83 6.26 3.90 -16.61
CA PRO A 83 6.20 5.03 -15.70
C PRO A 83 5.57 4.53 -14.40
N ILE A 84 6.32 4.63 -13.31
CA ILE A 84 5.94 4.18 -11.96
C ILE A 84 4.58 4.79 -11.52
N GLU A 85 4.10 5.80 -12.24
CA GLU A 85 2.79 6.43 -12.17
C GLU A 85 1.59 5.51 -12.47
N LEU A 86 1.78 4.39 -13.18
CA LEU A 86 0.71 3.44 -13.55
C LEU A 86 0.67 2.16 -12.69
N LEU A 87 1.74 1.83 -11.95
CA LEU A 87 1.83 0.59 -11.17
C LEU A 87 1.53 0.78 -9.67
N ASN A 88 1.35 2.03 -9.23
CA ASN A 88 1.02 2.34 -7.84
C ASN A 88 -0.46 2.72 -7.70
N GLU A 89 -1.36 1.74 -7.85
CA GLU A 89 -2.73 1.83 -7.35
C GLU A 89 -2.79 1.71 -5.82
N ASN A 90 -2.00 2.52 -5.11
CA ASN A 90 -2.59 3.14 -3.93
C ASN A 90 -3.48 4.24 -4.50
N VAL A 91 -4.77 3.95 -4.61
CA VAL A 91 -5.85 4.76 -5.24
C VAL A 91 -6.04 6.14 -4.56
N TYR A 92 -5.09 6.58 -3.74
CA TYR A 92 -5.15 7.73 -2.88
C TYR A 92 -4.00 8.71 -3.19
N GLU A 93 -4.35 9.95 -3.52
CA GLU A 93 -3.42 11.06 -3.62
C GLU A 93 -3.50 11.95 -2.37
N ILE A 94 -2.43 12.70 -2.06
CA ILE A 94 -2.46 13.67 -0.97
C ILE A 94 -3.22 14.91 -1.48
N VAL A 95 -4.36 15.21 -0.86
CA VAL A 95 -5.25 16.31 -1.26
C VAL A 95 -5.15 17.54 -0.38
N ALA A 96 -4.67 17.40 0.86
CA ALA A 96 -4.49 18.52 1.77
C ALA A 96 -3.47 18.21 2.88
N TRP A 97 -2.98 19.26 3.52
CA TRP A 97 -2.09 19.18 4.68
C TRP A 97 -2.71 19.92 5.86
N GLN A 98 -2.55 19.37 7.06
CA GLN A 98 -3.11 19.96 8.28
C GLN A 98 -2.10 19.92 9.42
N LYS A 99 -2.20 20.89 10.33
CA LYS A 99 -1.52 20.87 11.64
C LYS A 99 -2.50 21.07 12.78
N ARG A 100 -2.08 20.65 13.97
CA ARG A 100 -2.65 21.06 15.24
C ARG A 100 -1.55 21.26 16.26
N VAL A 101 -1.82 22.06 17.28
CA VAL A 101 -0.85 22.42 18.32
C VAL A 101 -1.46 22.20 19.69
N ILE A 102 -0.65 21.90 20.69
CA ILE A 102 -1.10 21.87 22.08
C ILE A 102 -1.51 23.29 22.49
N ASN A 103 -2.72 23.45 23.03
CA ASN A 103 -3.18 24.75 23.52
C ASN A 103 -2.53 25.05 24.88
N PRO A 104 -1.61 26.04 24.96
CA PRO A 104 -0.92 26.35 26.22
C PRO A 104 -1.83 27.05 27.23
N LEU A 105 -3.00 27.54 26.80
CA LEU A 105 -3.99 28.20 27.64
C LEU A 105 -5.03 27.23 28.21
N SER A 106 -5.02 25.96 27.75
CA SER A 106 -5.88 24.91 28.28
C SER A 106 -5.21 24.29 29.52
N PRO A 107 -5.88 24.23 30.68
CA PRO A 107 -5.34 23.58 31.89
C PRO A 107 -4.90 22.14 31.64
N ASP A 108 -5.57 21.46 30.71
CA ASP A 108 -5.36 20.05 30.40
C ASP A 108 -4.46 19.84 29.18
N GLN A 109 -3.82 20.90 28.66
CA GLN A 109 -2.93 20.86 27.49
C GLN A 109 -3.56 20.14 26.28
N THR A 110 -4.84 20.42 26.03
CA THR A 110 -5.60 19.81 24.95
C THR A 110 -5.07 20.24 23.58
N TRP A 111 -5.07 19.32 22.63
CA TRP A 111 -4.79 19.63 21.23
C TRP A 111 -5.81 20.61 20.64
N SER A 112 -5.35 21.55 19.82
CA SER A 112 -6.20 22.38 18.99
C SER A 112 -6.89 21.54 17.91
N ASP A 113 -7.91 22.14 17.28
CA ASP A 113 -8.46 21.60 16.05
C ASP A 113 -7.40 21.54 14.94
N TRP A 114 -7.67 20.67 13.96
CA TRP A 114 -6.86 20.57 12.75
C TRP A 114 -7.11 21.76 11.83
N ILE A 115 -6.05 22.48 11.51
CA ILE A 115 -6.08 23.66 10.64
C ILE A 115 -5.33 23.33 9.35
N ALA A 116 -5.86 23.78 8.22
CA ALA A 116 -5.22 23.62 6.92
C ALA A 116 -3.90 24.38 6.84
N ILE A 117 -2.88 23.75 6.22
CA ILE A 117 -1.56 24.35 6.00
C ILE A 117 -1.09 24.07 4.57
N SER A 118 -0.05 24.80 4.14
CA SER A 118 0.60 24.53 2.86
C SER A 118 1.47 23.28 2.90
N GLN A 119 1.72 22.68 1.73
CA GLN A 119 2.66 21.56 1.60
C GLN A 119 4.08 21.95 2.08
N THR A 120 4.51 23.17 1.80
CA THR A 120 5.82 23.68 2.18
C THR A 120 5.94 23.75 3.70
N GLU A 121 4.91 24.29 4.37
CA GLU A 121 4.84 24.34 5.83
C GLU A 121 4.82 22.94 6.44
N TYR A 122 4.04 22.02 5.87
CA TYR A 122 4.00 20.63 6.30
C TYR A 122 5.39 19.98 6.26
N LYS A 123 6.13 20.14 5.14
CA LYS A 123 7.48 19.59 4.99
C LYS A 123 8.47 20.18 5.97
N ASN A 124 8.32 21.45 6.33
CA ASN A 124 9.18 22.11 7.32
C ASN A 124 8.89 21.60 8.73
N LEU A 125 7.60 21.50 9.10
CA LEU A 125 7.17 21.02 10.41
C LEU A 125 7.44 19.53 10.63
N LEU A 126 7.41 18.71 9.57
CA LEU A 126 7.77 17.29 9.65
C LEU A 126 9.24 17.07 10.07
N LYS A 127 10.10 18.06 9.86
CA LYS A 127 11.52 18.03 10.24
C LYS A 127 11.79 18.67 11.61
N SER A 128 10.74 19.21 12.25
CA SER A 128 10.84 19.82 13.57
C SER A 128 10.71 18.75 14.65
N ASP A 129 11.54 18.85 15.70
CA ASP A 129 11.45 18.00 16.89
C ASP A 129 10.45 18.55 17.93
N ASP A 130 9.63 19.52 17.54
CA ASP A 130 8.63 20.12 18.42
C ASP A 130 7.45 19.18 18.67
N LEU A 131 7.46 18.54 19.84
CA LEU A 131 6.41 17.62 20.30
C LEU A 131 5.07 18.30 20.58
N SER A 132 5.03 19.63 20.63
CA SER A 132 3.79 20.40 20.79
C SER A 132 3.03 20.59 19.48
N ILE A 133 3.59 20.12 18.35
CA ILE A 133 3.02 20.26 17.02
C ILE A 133 2.81 18.87 16.40
N GLN A 134 1.62 18.66 15.85
CA GLN A 134 1.33 17.49 15.02
C GLN A 134 0.92 17.91 13.62
N VAL A 135 1.42 17.18 12.63
CA VAL A 135 1.08 17.37 11.23
C VAL A 135 0.54 16.10 10.62
N ARG A 136 -0.39 16.23 9.66
CA ARG A 136 -0.90 15.11 8.87
C ARG A 136 -1.17 15.52 7.43
N ALA A 137 -1.09 14.54 6.54
CA ALA A 137 -1.54 14.65 5.16
C ALA A 137 -2.91 13.95 5.02
N LEU A 138 -3.87 14.61 4.40
CA LEU A 138 -5.15 14.02 4.04
C LEU A 138 -5.03 13.36 2.67
N LYS A 139 -5.57 12.15 2.57
CA LYS A 139 -5.56 11.35 1.35
C LYS A 139 -6.95 11.31 0.74
N GLY A 140 -7.06 11.60 -0.56
CA GLY A 140 -8.30 11.54 -1.33
C GLY A 140 -8.20 10.53 -2.46
N LYS A 141 -9.31 9.90 -2.84
CA LYS A 141 -9.35 8.91 -3.92
C LYS A 141 -9.17 9.61 -5.28
N ARG A 142 -8.19 9.18 -6.09
CA ARG A 142 -7.84 9.83 -7.38
C ARG A 142 -8.95 9.76 -8.44
N LEU A 143 -9.91 8.83 -8.33
CA LEU A 143 -10.98 8.59 -9.30
C LEU A 143 -12.41 8.90 -8.80
N GLY A 144 -12.54 9.62 -7.67
CA GLY A 144 -13.85 9.98 -7.11
C GLY A 144 -14.62 8.78 -6.51
N ASP A 145 -15.68 9.09 -5.76
CA ASP A 145 -16.44 8.15 -4.91
C ASP A 145 -17.36 7.18 -5.68
N ASN A 146 -16.97 6.70 -6.86
CA ASN A 146 -17.77 5.71 -7.60
C ASN A 146 -17.63 4.27 -7.08
N LEU A 147 -16.99 4.05 -5.93
CA LEU A 147 -16.94 2.74 -5.28
C LEU A 147 -17.21 2.89 -3.78
N VAL A 148 -18.45 2.55 -3.44
CA VAL A 148 -19.03 2.47 -2.10
C VAL A 148 -18.17 1.58 -1.18
N ASN A 149 -18.07 2.04 0.07
CA ASN A 149 -17.66 1.33 1.28
C ASN A 149 -16.15 1.14 1.53
N ILE A 150 -15.57 1.99 2.38
CA ILE A 150 -14.59 1.56 3.38
C ILE A 150 -14.78 2.41 4.64
N SER A 151 -15.72 1.99 5.49
CA SER A 151 -15.60 2.21 6.93
C SER A 151 -14.31 1.51 7.39
N THR A 152 -13.54 2.15 8.26
CA THR A 152 -12.29 1.66 8.89
C THR A 152 -11.01 1.82 8.07
N ILE A 153 -10.37 2.98 8.22
CA ILE A 153 -8.94 3.16 7.95
C ILE A 153 -8.21 3.04 9.30
N PRO A 154 -7.18 2.21 9.44
CA PRO A 154 -6.45 2.09 10.70
C PRO A 154 -5.68 3.39 10.97
N VAL A 155 -5.85 3.91 12.20
CA VAL A 155 -5.03 5.00 12.74
C VAL A 155 -3.60 4.46 12.86
N ILE A 156 -2.64 5.13 12.21
CA ILE A 156 -1.22 4.88 12.51
C ILE A 156 -0.94 5.64 13.80
N GLU A 157 -1.04 4.95 14.92
CA GLU A 157 -0.54 5.45 16.19
C GLU A 157 1.00 5.50 16.14
N PRO A 158 1.63 6.55 16.70
CA PRO A 158 3.07 6.57 16.87
C PRO A 158 3.51 5.30 17.60
N LYS A 159 4.57 4.65 17.10
CA LYS A 159 5.18 3.47 17.72
C LYS A 159 5.28 3.68 19.23
N GLU A 160 4.74 2.72 19.98
CA GLU A 160 4.78 2.67 21.44
C GLU A 160 6.12 3.20 21.95
N SER A 161 6.03 4.24 22.77
CA SER A 161 7.10 4.60 23.68
C SER A 161 7.46 3.34 24.46
N VAL A 162 8.72 2.91 24.32
CA VAL A 162 9.31 1.87 25.17
C VAL A 162 8.91 2.15 26.61
N ASN A 163 8.18 1.21 27.18
CA ASN A 163 7.64 1.24 28.52
C ASN A 163 8.80 1.40 29.52
N LYS A 164 9.16 2.64 29.84
CA LYS A 164 9.81 2.98 31.10
C LYS A 164 8.71 3.54 31.98
N GLN A 165 8.11 2.66 32.78
CA GLN A 165 7.45 3.07 34.00
C GLN A 165 8.32 4.12 34.70
N PRO A 166 7.81 5.33 34.98
CA PRO A 166 8.36 6.08 36.08
C PRO A 166 8.04 5.24 37.32
N LYS A 167 9.05 4.58 37.89
CA LYS A 167 8.97 4.24 39.31
C LYS A 167 8.68 5.56 40.02
N THR A 168 7.51 5.64 40.62
CA THR A 168 7.17 6.64 41.63
C THR A 168 8.38 6.78 42.56
N PRO A 169 9.06 7.94 42.62
CA PRO A 169 9.71 8.27 43.86
C PRO A 169 8.56 8.52 44.84
N GLU A 170 8.49 7.71 45.91
CA GLU A 170 7.66 8.02 47.06
C GLU A 170 8.07 9.40 47.58
N SER A 171 7.36 10.43 47.14
CA SER A 171 7.52 11.77 47.66
C SER A 171 6.88 11.80 49.03
N ASN A 172 7.72 11.69 50.07
CA ASN A 172 7.41 11.89 51.49
C ASN A 172 6.90 13.31 51.83
N THR A 173 6.46 14.08 50.84
CA THR A 173 6.02 15.47 50.99
C THR A 173 4.50 15.57 51.21
N ALA A 174 3.72 14.54 50.85
CA ALA A 174 2.27 14.50 51.09
C ALA A 174 1.87 14.11 52.54
N ASN A 175 2.79 13.55 53.34
CA ASN A 175 2.52 13.16 54.73
C ASN A 175 2.77 14.26 55.77
N ASN A 176 3.40 15.37 55.40
CA ASN A 176 3.64 16.49 56.33
C ASN A 176 2.58 17.60 56.27
N ALA A 177 1.79 17.68 55.19
CA ALA A 177 0.71 18.67 55.09
C ALA A 177 -0.55 18.30 55.93
N LYS A 178 -0.77 17.02 56.24
CA LYS A 178 -1.90 16.59 57.11
C LYS A 178 -1.64 16.74 58.62
N LYS A 179 -0.42 17.04 59.06
CA LYS A 179 -0.09 17.29 60.48
C LYS A 179 -0.21 18.76 60.90
N LEU A 180 -0.29 19.70 59.96
CA LEU A 180 -0.38 21.13 60.25
C LEU A 180 -1.82 21.67 60.36
N PHE A 181 -2.82 20.92 59.89
CA PHE A 181 -4.22 21.37 59.90
C PHE A 181 -5.14 20.60 60.88
N ASN A 182 -4.60 19.69 61.69
CA ASN A 182 -5.37 18.91 62.67
C ASN A 182 -4.98 19.20 64.14
N LYS A 183 -4.67 20.46 64.45
CA LYS A 183 -4.71 20.98 65.83
C LYS A 183 -5.52 22.27 65.87
N LYS A 184 -6.84 22.13 65.91
CA LYS A 184 -7.70 23.11 66.57
C LYS A 184 -8.52 22.41 67.64
N SER A 185 -8.31 22.90 68.86
CA SER A 185 -9.31 23.04 69.93
C SER A 185 -9.94 21.76 70.47
N GLN A 186 -9.45 21.27 71.61
CA GLN A 186 -10.31 20.88 72.73
C GLN A 186 -9.60 21.18 74.06
N ASN A 187 -10.21 22.11 74.80
CA ASN A 187 -10.23 22.39 76.25
C ASN A 187 -8.92 22.37 77.06
#